data_AF-F6EGD5-F1
#
_entry.id   AF-F6EGD5-F1
#
_cell.length_a   1.000
_cell.length_b   1.000
_cell.length_c   1.000
_cell.angle_alpha   90.00
_cell.angle_beta   90.00
_cell.angle_gamma   90.00
#
_symmetry.space_group_name_H-M   'P 1'
#
loop_
_entity.id
_entity.type
_entity.pdbx_description
1 polymer ?
#
loop_
_entity_poly.entity_id
_entity_poly.type
_entity_poly.pdbx_seq_one_letter_code
_entity_poly.pdbx_strand_id
1 'polypeptide(L)'
;MKERAAVNLRKHAPLLLLSATSAGLAYLIAAFAFGEEGAFFAPIAAVICTGLTVGQRRRRAAEIALGVLLGGAAADVLVRVAGAGAWQLAVAVLVAVTIAVAIRPSGLLVNQAAVAAVVVIAVGPILDVSPWIRLADAVIGGCVALLLTAIYPGNPVNGVLDSARNYVTRHAAIVNEAAAAIDHQSLSRADQAIEQLGELKEATSALDDSVSATRERLAGVGLLQRRGQRESTRHVLARAESLVMSADATSATCRGMCRAASNAVRHPRAIDDVELSSALFRLARVICLIPDWVAGALPASELRADALKAAVKASVRDEKAGPRHTRTVLIMQIRSAVVDLLQLTGLPRPEAVSQLEAAAGETDELIL
;
A
#
# COMPACT_ATOMS: atom_id res chain seq x y z
N MET A 1 -26.64 -9.47 5.23
CA MET A 1 -25.70 -8.90 6.22
C MET A 1 -24.97 -9.98 7.04
N LYS A 2 -25.67 -10.95 7.63
CA LYS A 2 -25.08 -12.07 8.41
C LYS A 2 -24.06 -12.91 7.63
N GLU A 3 -24.34 -13.18 6.36
CA GLU A 3 -23.48 -14.00 5.49
C GLU A 3 -22.15 -13.31 5.16
N ARG A 4 -22.18 -11.99 4.88
CA ARG A 4 -20.97 -11.17 4.69
C ARG A 4 -20.13 -11.10 5.98
N ALA A 5 -20.77 -10.99 7.14
CA ALA A 5 -20.07 -11.00 8.43
C ALA A 5 -19.39 -12.36 8.70
N ALA A 6 -20.06 -13.48 8.41
CA ALA A 6 -19.50 -14.82 8.59
C ALA A 6 -18.31 -15.08 7.66
N VAL A 7 -18.37 -14.64 6.40
CA VAL A 7 -17.25 -14.73 5.46
C VAL A 7 -16.06 -13.88 5.94
N ASN A 8 -16.32 -12.65 6.39
CA ASN A 8 -15.26 -11.78 6.92
C ASN A 8 -14.61 -12.36 8.18
N LEU A 9 -15.40 -12.89 9.11
CA LEU A 9 -14.90 -13.53 10.34
C LEU A 9 -14.04 -14.76 10.01
N ARG A 10 -14.48 -15.62 9.10
CA ARG A 10 -13.68 -16.78 8.66
C ARG A 10 -12.38 -16.37 7.99
N LYS A 11 -12.41 -15.31 7.16
CA LYS A 11 -11.22 -14.76 6.50
C LYS A 11 -10.19 -14.22 7.51
N HIS A 12 -10.65 -13.58 8.60
CA HIS A 12 -9.78 -12.92 9.58
C HIS A 12 -9.57 -13.70 10.88
N ALA A 13 -10.27 -14.82 11.09
CA ALA A 13 -10.15 -15.72 12.24
C ALA A 13 -8.68 -16.00 12.66
N PRO A 14 -7.75 -16.32 11.76
CA PRO A 14 -6.35 -16.56 12.17
C PRO A 14 -5.70 -15.32 12.80
N LEU A 15 -5.95 -14.13 12.25
CA LEU A 15 -5.43 -12.87 12.79
C LEU A 15 -6.07 -12.53 14.13
N LEU A 16 -7.39 -12.73 14.26
CA LEU A 16 -8.13 -12.50 15.50
C LEU A 16 -7.62 -13.42 16.62
N LEU A 17 -7.45 -14.71 16.32
CA LEU A 17 -6.90 -15.68 17.27
C LEU A 17 -5.47 -15.32 17.67
N LEU A 18 -4.62 -14.95 16.71
CA LEU A 18 -3.26 -14.53 16.99
C LEU A 18 -3.22 -13.26 17.87
N SER A 19 -4.08 -12.29 17.60
CA SER A 19 -4.14 -11.05 18.37
C SER A 19 -4.59 -11.32 19.80
N ALA A 20 -5.64 -12.14 19.98
CA ALA A 20 -6.12 -12.56 21.29
C ALA A 20 -5.07 -13.36 22.08
N THR A 21 -4.40 -14.34 21.45
CA THR A 21 -3.37 -15.13 22.13
C THR A 21 -2.14 -14.30 22.47
N SER A 22 -1.76 -13.34 21.62
CA SER A 22 -0.66 -12.42 21.90
C SER A 22 -0.98 -11.48 23.05
N ALA A 23 -2.22 -10.96 23.12
CA ALA A 23 -2.66 -10.15 24.24
C ALA A 23 -2.58 -10.92 25.56
N GLY A 24 -3.15 -12.13 25.60
CA GLY A 24 -3.16 -12.97 26.79
C GLY A 24 -1.76 -13.40 27.25
N LEU A 25 -0.89 -13.80 26.32
CA LEU A 25 0.48 -14.17 26.65
C LEU A 25 1.33 -12.98 27.08
N ALA A 26 1.16 -11.82 26.45
CA ALA A 26 1.86 -10.60 26.82
C ALA A 26 1.46 -10.15 28.23
N TYR A 27 0.16 -10.15 28.54
CA TYR A 27 -0.33 -9.89 29.88
C TYR A 27 0.26 -10.86 30.90
N LEU A 28 0.18 -12.18 30.62
CA LEU A 28 0.70 -13.20 31.52
C LEU A 28 2.18 -12.99 31.84
N ILE A 29 3.01 -12.76 30.81
CA ILE A 29 4.45 -12.55 30.98
C ILE A 29 4.74 -11.27 31.77
N ALA A 30 4.06 -10.17 31.47
CA ALA A 30 4.23 -8.92 32.19
C ALA A 30 3.75 -9.02 33.65
N ALA A 31 2.63 -9.70 33.90
CA ALA A 31 2.09 -9.92 35.23
C ALA A 31 3.02 -10.78 36.09
N PHE A 32 3.67 -11.79 35.49
CA PHE A 32 4.71 -12.56 36.18
C PHE A 32 5.96 -11.72 36.50
N ALA A 33 6.31 -10.75 35.66
CA ALA A 33 7.49 -9.92 35.85
C ALA A 33 7.27 -8.77 36.84
N PHE A 34 6.10 -8.14 36.83
CA PHE A 34 5.83 -6.87 37.51
C PHE A 34 4.58 -6.87 38.40
N GLY A 35 3.85 -7.99 38.48
CA GLY A 35 2.54 -8.06 39.14
C GLY A 35 1.39 -7.62 38.23
N GLU A 36 0.15 -7.92 38.62
CA GLU A 36 -1.06 -7.61 37.83
C GLU A 36 -1.22 -6.10 37.57
N GLU A 37 -0.87 -5.27 38.56
CA GLU A 37 -0.94 -3.81 38.47
C GLU A 37 0.05 -3.25 37.43
N GLY A 38 1.19 -3.93 37.24
CA GLY A 38 2.25 -3.54 36.31
C GLY A 38 2.06 -4.03 34.87
N ALA A 39 1.01 -4.81 34.58
CA ALA A 39 0.80 -5.50 33.31
C ALA A 39 -0.34 -4.88 32.47
N PHE A 40 -0.28 -3.58 32.20
CA PHE A 40 -1.39 -2.84 31.58
C PHE A 40 -1.19 -2.61 30.07
N PHE A 41 0.01 -2.20 29.68
CA PHE A 41 0.38 -1.85 28.31
C PHE A 41 0.85 -3.05 27.49
N ALA A 42 1.38 -4.13 28.09
CA ALA A 42 1.75 -5.34 27.36
C ALA A 42 0.64 -5.89 26.45
N PRO A 43 -0.59 -6.16 26.95
CA PRO A 43 -1.67 -6.66 26.09
C PRO A 43 -2.05 -5.66 24.98
N ILE A 44 -2.07 -4.36 25.28
CA ILE A 44 -2.39 -3.30 24.31
C ILE A 44 -1.33 -3.28 23.19
N ALA A 45 -0.05 -3.24 23.57
CA ALA A 45 1.07 -3.25 22.63
C ALA A 45 1.05 -4.52 21.77
N ALA A 46 0.71 -5.68 22.36
CA ALA A 46 0.64 -6.94 21.63
C ALA A 46 -0.48 -6.97 20.58
N VAL A 47 -1.69 -6.50 20.92
CA VAL A 47 -2.80 -6.40 19.97
C VAL A 47 -2.45 -5.48 18.80
N ILE A 48 -1.88 -4.32 19.10
CA ILE A 48 -1.51 -3.34 18.08
C ILE A 48 -0.41 -3.90 17.18
N CYS A 49 0.62 -4.56 17.73
CA CYS A 49 1.72 -5.12 16.96
C CYS A 49 1.32 -6.34 16.10
N THR A 50 0.32 -7.12 16.52
CA THR A 50 -0.15 -8.31 15.78
C THR A 50 -1.02 -7.98 14.58
N GLY A 51 -1.81 -6.90 14.64
CA GLY A 51 -2.72 -6.48 13.56
C GLY A 51 -2.02 -5.97 12.28
N LEU A 52 -0.69 -6.06 12.19
CA LEU A 52 0.12 -5.27 11.26
C LEU A 52 1.02 -6.13 10.35
N THR A 53 1.27 -5.60 9.15
CA THR A 53 2.21 -6.11 8.15
C THR A 53 3.64 -6.20 8.70
N VAL A 54 4.38 -7.23 8.30
CA VAL A 54 5.64 -7.68 8.92
C VAL A 54 6.74 -6.62 8.89
N GLY A 55 6.88 -5.91 7.77
CA GLY A 55 7.98 -4.96 7.55
C GLY A 55 7.94 -3.75 8.48
N GLN A 56 6.78 -3.42 9.06
CA GLN A 56 6.67 -2.28 9.97
C GLN A 56 6.74 -2.67 11.45
N ARG A 57 6.83 -3.96 11.81
CA ARG A 57 6.61 -4.39 13.21
C ARG A 57 7.67 -3.93 14.19
N ARG A 58 8.96 -4.02 13.84
CA ARG A 58 10.05 -3.56 14.72
C ARG A 58 9.97 -2.06 14.94
N ARG A 59 9.81 -1.31 13.84
CA ARG A 59 9.67 0.14 13.87
C ARG A 59 8.44 0.56 14.68
N ARG A 60 7.31 -0.10 14.48
CA ARG A 60 6.07 0.23 15.19
C ARG A 60 6.10 -0.18 16.66
N ALA A 61 6.74 -1.30 17.02
CA ALA A 61 7.00 -1.62 18.42
C ALA A 61 7.83 -0.52 19.09
N ALA A 62 8.83 0.04 18.38
CA ALA A 62 9.58 1.19 18.86
C ALA A 62 8.71 2.47 18.94
N GLU A 63 7.85 2.74 17.95
CA GLU A 63 6.90 3.86 18.00
C GLU A 63 5.90 3.72 19.17
N ILE A 64 5.44 2.51 19.48
CA ILE A 64 4.57 2.24 20.64
C ILE A 64 5.33 2.48 21.95
N ALA A 65 6.51 1.88 22.11
CA ALA A 65 7.32 2.06 23.31
C ALA A 65 7.66 3.54 23.54
N LEU A 66 8.03 4.26 22.47
CA LEU A 66 8.29 5.70 22.53
C LEU A 66 7.03 6.50 22.85
N GLY A 67 5.88 6.15 22.26
CA GLY A 67 4.60 6.79 22.57
C GLY A 67 4.21 6.61 24.03
N VAL A 68 4.32 5.39 24.56
CA VAL A 68 4.06 5.09 25.99
C VAL A 68 5.00 5.88 26.89
N LEU A 69 6.28 5.97 26.56
CA LEU A 69 7.25 6.78 27.29
C LEU A 69 6.85 8.26 27.32
N LEU A 70 6.57 8.85 26.16
CA LEU A 70 6.29 10.28 26.02
C LEU A 70 4.96 10.66 26.68
N GLY A 71 3.92 9.87 26.43
CA GLY A 71 2.59 10.07 27.02
C GLY A 71 2.61 9.90 28.53
N GLY A 72 3.28 8.85 29.02
CA GLY A 72 3.45 8.60 30.44
C GLY A 72 4.23 9.72 31.13
N ALA A 73 5.37 10.13 30.56
CA ALA A 73 6.18 11.20 31.13
C ALA A 73 5.45 12.55 31.19
N ALA A 74 4.73 12.93 30.12
CA ALA A 74 3.94 14.16 30.11
C ALA A 74 2.83 14.14 31.17
N ALA A 75 2.13 13.01 31.29
CA ALA A 75 1.09 12.83 32.29
C ALA A 75 1.65 12.81 33.73
N ASP A 76 2.73 12.09 34.00
CA ASP A 76 3.32 12.00 35.35
C ASP A 76 3.84 13.37 35.83
N VAL A 77 4.48 14.15 34.95
CA VAL A 77 4.91 15.51 35.27
C VAL A 77 3.71 16.38 35.62
N LEU A 78 2.64 16.31 34.83
CA LEU A 78 1.46 17.13 35.06
C LEU A 78 0.73 16.72 36.35
N VAL A 79 0.60 15.42 36.61
CA VAL A 79 -0.04 14.92 37.84
C VAL A 79 0.72 15.37 39.09
N ARG A 80 2.05 15.36 39.06
CA ARG A 80 2.87 15.84 40.20
C ARG A 80 2.71 17.33 40.46
N VAL A 81 2.47 18.15 39.43
CA VAL A 81 2.40 19.61 39.54
C VAL A 81 0.98 20.12 39.79
N ALA A 82 -0.01 19.50 39.15
CA ALA A 82 -1.39 20.02 39.06
C ALA A 82 -2.47 18.99 39.46
N GLY A 83 -2.08 17.77 39.86
CA GLY A 83 -3.01 16.69 40.18
C GLY A 83 -3.65 16.04 38.94
N ALA A 84 -4.64 15.18 39.17
CA ALA A 84 -5.41 14.51 38.13
C ALA A 84 -6.81 15.14 37.96
N GLY A 85 -7.25 15.31 36.71
CA GLY A 85 -8.58 15.86 36.40
C GLY A 85 -8.79 16.07 34.90
N ALA A 86 -10.00 16.49 34.51
CA ALA A 86 -10.41 16.56 33.10
C ALA A 86 -9.58 17.54 32.27
N TRP A 87 -9.29 18.73 32.82
CA TRP A 87 -8.48 19.72 32.10
C TRP A 87 -6.99 19.35 32.11
N GLN A 88 -6.50 18.71 33.19
CA GLN A 88 -5.15 18.16 33.22
C GLN A 88 -4.97 17.07 32.15
N LEU A 89 -5.97 16.20 31.97
CA LEU A 89 -5.95 15.21 30.89
C LEU A 89 -5.80 15.86 29.52
N ALA A 90 -6.60 16.89 29.24
CA ALA A 90 -6.53 17.61 27.96
C ALA A 90 -5.13 18.22 27.72
N VAL A 91 -4.54 18.83 28.75
CA VAL A 91 -3.21 19.43 28.68
C VAL A 91 -2.13 18.37 28.48
N ALA A 92 -2.16 17.26 29.22
CA ALA A 92 -1.16 16.20 29.08
C ALA A 92 -1.22 15.55 27.70
N VAL A 93 -2.42 15.28 27.18
CA VAL A 93 -2.61 14.74 25.82
C VAL A 93 -2.06 15.70 24.78
N LEU A 94 -2.39 17.00 24.89
CA LEU A 94 -1.89 18.02 23.98
C LEU A 94 -0.35 18.03 23.97
N VAL A 95 0.28 18.11 25.14
CA VAL A 95 1.75 18.12 25.28
C VAL A 95 2.36 16.83 24.71
N ALA A 96 1.83 15.67 25.07
CA ALA A 96 2.34 14.38 24.60
C ALA A 96 2.28 14.24 23.08
N VAL A 97 1.14 14.63 22.48
CA VAL A 97 0.95 14.58 21.02
C VAL A 97 1.83 15.62 20.32
N THR A 98 1.97 16.84 20.85
CA THR A 98 2.86 17.85 20.28
C THR A 98 4.30 17.36 20.26
N ILE A 99 4.80 16.77 21.35
CA ILE A 99 6.15 16.20 21.41
C ILE A 99 6.30 15.03 20.43
N ALA A 100 5.30 14.14 20.37
CA ALA A 100 5.29 13.03 19.43
C ALA A 100 5.40 13.50 17.98
N VAL A 101 4.58 14.49 17.56
CA VAL A 101 4.62 15.07 16.22
C VAL A 101 5.96 15.74 15.93
N ALA A 102 6.51 16.48 16.91
CA ALA A 102 7.80 17.16 16.77
C ALA A 102 8.96 16.17 16.54
N ILE A 103 8.93 15.00 17.18
CA ILE A 103 9.90 13.92 16.94
C ILE A 103 9.64 13.27 15.59
N ARG A 104 8.39 12.87 15.36
CA ARG A 104 7.97 12.23 14.11
C ARG A 104 6.46 12.34 13.91
N PRO A 105 5.99 12.86 12.76
CA PRO A 105 4.57 12.86 12.42
C PRO A 105 4.12 11.46 11.98
N SER A 106 4.04 10.50 12.90
CA SER A 106 3.43 9.19 12.67
C SER A 106 2.13 9.07 13.47
N GLY A 107 1.05 8.68 12.79
CA GLY A 107 -0.26 8.54 13.45
C GLY A 107 -0.24 7.51 14.58
N LEU A 108 0.62 6.49 14.49
CA LEU A 108 0.79 5.49 15.54
C LEU A 108 1.45 6.08 16.79
N LEU A 109 2.60 6.76 16.64
CA LEU A 109 3.31 7.38 17.76
C LEU A 109 2.42 8.40 18.47
N VAL A 110 1.72 9.24 17.69
CA VAL A 110 0.77 10.24 18.19
C VAL A 110 -0.37 9.58 18.97
N ASN A 111 -1.00 8.55 18.42
CA ASN A 111 -2.10 7.84 19.09
C ASN A 111 -1.63 7.17 20.38
N GLN A 112 -0.43 6.57 20.39
CA GLN A 112 0.09 5.92 21.60
C GLN A 112 0.49 6.92 22.68
N ALA A 113 1.08 8.06 22.31
CA ALA A 113 1.34 9.14 23.24
C ALA A 113 0.05 9.67 23.88
N ALA A 114 -1.01 9.86 23.10
CA ALA A 114 -2.32 10.26 23.60
C ALA A 114 -2.93 9.20 24.54
N VAL A 115 -3.00 7.94 24.10
CA VAL A 115 -3.58 6.83 24.88
C VAL A 115 -2.82 6.66 26.20
N ALA A 116 -1.50 6.67 26.18
CA ALA A 116 -0.69 6.55 27.40
C ALA A 116 -0.94 7.72 28.36
N ALA A 117 -1.01 8.97 27.86
CA ALA A 117 -1.32 10.12 28.70
C ALA A 117 -2.70 10.00 29.36
N VAL A 118 -3.72 9.57 28.60
CA VAL A 118 -5.08 9.32 29.12
C VAL A 118 -5.06 8.24 30.21
N VAL A 119 -4.43 7.10 29.93
CA VAL A 119 -4.34 5.97 30.87
C VAL A 119 -3.65 6.40 32.16
N VAL A 120 -2.54 7.13 32.07
CA VAL A 120 -1.78 7.55 33.25
C VAL A 120 -2.56 8.55 34.10
N ILE A 121 -3.30 9.49 33.51
CA ILE A 121 -4.11 10.42 34.31
C ILE A 121 -5.35 9.75 34.90
N ALA A 122 -6.01 8.88 34.14
CA ALA A 122 -7.26 8.25 34.56
C ALA A 122 -7.03 7.10 35.56
N VAL A 123 -5.95 6.34 35.40
CA VAL A 123 -5.70 5.08 36.13
C VAL A 123 -4.43 5.15 36.99
N GLY A 124 -3.45 5.98 36.61
CA GLY A 124 -2.17 6.10 37.33
C GLY A 124 -2.28 6.40 38.83
N PRO A 125 -3.23 7.25 39.30
CA PRO A 125 -3.44 7.47 40.74
C PRO A 125 -3.86 6.22 41.53
N ILE A 126 -4.34 5.17 40.86
CA ILE A 126 -4.82 3.93 41.49
C ILE A 126 -3.73 2.87 41.54
N LEU A 127 -2.85 2.80 40.52
CA LEU A 127 -1.94 1.66 40.32
C LEU A 127 -0.49 1.91 40.76
N ASP A 128 -0.10 3.11 41.20
CA ASP A 128 1.26 3.51 41.66
C ASP A 128 2.45 2.83 40.92
N VAL A 129 2.31 2.66 39.60
CA VAL A 129 3.31 1.96 38.78
C VAL A 129 4.38 2.95 38.29
N SER A 130 5.65 2.58 38.48
CA SER A 130 6.80 3.32 37.97
C SER A 130 6.75 3.51 36.44
N PRO A 131 7.16 4.68 35.90
CA PRO A 131 7.19 4.93 34.46
C PRO A 131 8.05 3.92 33.69
N TRP A 132 9.13 3.43 34.32
CA TRP A 132 10.04 2.45 33.72
C TRP A 132 9.37 1.07 33.59
N ILE A 133 8.50 0.70 34.53
CA ILE A 133 7.72 -0.54 34.46
C ILE A 133 6.73 -0.45 33.31
N ARG A 134 6.01 0.67 33.14
CA ARG A 134 5.08 0.90 32.02
C ARG A 134 5.79 0.79 30.66
N LEU A 135 7.01 1.31 30.55
CA LEU A 135 7.83 1.16 29.35
C LEU A 135 8.22 -0.29 29.11
N ALA A 136 8.76 -0.97 30.14
CA ALA A 136 9.18 -2.36 30.03
C ALA A 136 8.00 -3.29 29.67
N ASP A 137 6.85 -3.07 30.29
CA ASP A 137 5.57 -3.72 30.02
C ASP A 137 5.15 -3.56 28.54
N ALA A 138 5.16 -2.32 28.01
CA ALA A 138 4.88 -2.08 26.59
C ALA A 138 5.88 -2.80 25.65
N VAL A 139 7.17 -2.85 26.02
CA VAL A 139 8.20 -3.56 25.26
C VAL A 139 7.97 -5.08 25.26
N ILE A 140 7.57 -5.66 26.41
CA ILE A 140 7.19 -7.09 26.49
C ILE A 140 6.06 -7.38 25.51
N GLY A 141 5.02 -6.56 25.48
CA GLY A 141 3.91 -6.71 24.53
C GLY A 141 4.35 -6.70 23.07
N GLY A 142 5.23 -5.76 22.70
CA GLY A 142 5.83 -5.71 21.36
C GLY A 142 6.63 -6.97 21.03
N CYS A 143 7.47 -7.45 21.96
CA CYS A 143 8.27 -8.67 21.80
C CYS A 143 7.40 -9.92 21.63
N VAL A 144 6.36 -10.09 22.46
CA VAL A 144 5.46 -11.25 22.38
C VAL A 144 4.72 -11.27 21.05
N ALA A 145 4.19 -10.13 20.59
CA ALA A 145 3.55 -10.04 19.29
C ALA A 145 4.51 -10.36 18.14
N LEU A 146 5.76 -9.88 18.21
CA LEU A 146 6.79 -10.20 17.22
C LEU A 146 7.07 -11.71 17.17
N LEU A 147 7.23 -12.35 18.32
CA LEU A 147 7.50 -13.79 18.45
C LEU A 147 6.33 -14.63 17.92
N LEU A 148 5.12 -14.39 18.42
CA LEU A 148 3.96 -15.20 18.02
C LEU A 148 3.61 -15.00 16.55
N THR A 149 3.76 -13.79 16.03
CA THR A 149 3.51 -13.57 14.61
C THR A 149 4.64 -14.08 13.71
N ALA A 150 5.83 -14.34 14.24
CA ALA A 150 6.87 -15.08 13.51
C ALA A 150 6.53 -16.57 13.43
N ILE A 151 5.90 -17.12 14.47
CA ILE A 151 5.48 -18.52 14.55
C ILE A 151 4.19 -18.77 13.75
N TYR A 152 3.27 -17.79 13.72
CA TYR A 152 1.96 -17.98 13.11
C TYR A 152 2.04 -18.06 11.57
N PRO A 153 1.58 -19.16 10.94
CA PRO A 153 1.67 -19.38 9.51
C PRO A 153 0.56 -18.62 8.76
N GLY A 154 0.60 -17.28 8.78
CA GLY A 154 -0.27 -16.49 7.90
C GLY A 154 0.24 -16.58 6.46
N ASN A 155 -0.61 -16.95 5.50
CA ASN A 155 -0.24 -17.03 4.08
C ASN A 155 0.18 -15.63 3.56
N PRO A 156 1.49 -15.34 3.42
CA PRO A 156 1.97 -13.99 3.14
C PRO A 156 1.63 -13.55 1.71
N VAL A 157 1.39 -14.53 0.82
CA VAL A 157 1.03 -14.32 -0.59
C VAL A 157 -0.24 -13.47 -0.72
N ASN A 158 -1.25 -13.72 0.12
CA ASN A 158 -2.52 -13.01 0.02
C ASN A 158 -2.36 -11.51 0.29
N GLY A 159 -1.48 -11.12 1.22
CA GLY A 159 -1.22 -9.70 1.50
C GLY A 159 -0.54 -8.98 0.33
N VAL A 160 0.38 -9.67 -0.35
CA VAL A 160 1.02 -9.15 -1.58
C VAL A 160 0.01 -9.04 -2.70
N LEU A 161 -0.81 -10.06 -2.92
CA LEU A 161 -1.84 -10.06 -3.97
C LEU A 161 -2.91 -8.99 -3.73
N ASP A 162 -3.37 -8.82 -2.49
CA ASP A 162 -4.35 -7.78 -2.15
C ASP A 162 -3.76 -6.38 -2.36
N SER A 163 -2.49 -6.16 -1.99
CA SER A 163 -1.80 -4.88 -2.21
C SER A 163 -1.55 -4.61 -3.71
N ALA A 164 -1.17 -5.64 -4.47
CA ALA A 164 -0.99 -5.55 -5.92
C ALA A 164 -2.31 -5.23 -6.62
N ARG A 165 -3.41 -5.88 -6.22
CA ARG A 165 -4.77 -5.56 -6.71
C ARG A 165 -5.16 -4.13 -6.41
N ASN A 166 -4.91 -3.63 -5.20
CA ASN A 166 -5.22 -2.24 -4.84
C ASN A 166 -4.44 -1.24 -5.71
N TYR A 167 -3.12 -1.44 -5.87
CA TYR A 167 -2.28 -0.62 -6.75
C TYR A 167 -2.80 -0.64 -8.19
N VAL A 168 -2.99 -1.82 -8.75
CA VAL A 168 -3.44 -2.01 -10.13
C VAL A 168 -4.82 -1.39 -10.37
N THR A 169 -5.76 -1.59 -9.43
CA THR A 169 -7.13 -1.06 -9.57
C THR A 169 -7.12 0.47 -9.60
N ARG A 170 -6.32 1.10 -8.74
CA ARG A 170 -6.14 2.57 -8.73
C ARG A 170 -5.48 3.05 -10.02
N HIS A 171 -4.44 2.36 -10.48
CA HIS A 171 -3.76 2.70 -11.73
C HIS A 171 -4.71 2.61 -12.94
N ALA A 172 -5.46 1.51 -13.06
CA ALA A 172 -6.44 1.33 -14.13
C ALA A 172 -7.59 2.35 -14.05
N ALA A 173 -8.03 2.73 -12.85
CA ALA A 173 -9.05 3.75 -12.66
C ALA A 173 -8.60 5.12 -13.22
N ILE A 174 -7.35 5.52 -12.97
CA ILE A 174 -6.79 6.77 -13.50
C ILE A 174 -6.76 6.75 -15.04
N VAL A 175 -6.32 5.64 -15.64
CA VAL A 175 -6.28 5.50 -17.11
C VAL A 175 -7.70 5.47 -17.70
N ASN A 176 -8.66 4.82 -17.04
CA ASN A 176 -10.07 4.86 -17.42
C ASN A 176 -10.66 6.27 -17.34
N GLU A 177 -10.31 7.04 -16.31
CA GLU A 177 -10.79 8.42 -16.16
C GLU A 177 -10.22 9.33 -17.25
N ALA A 178 -8.94 9.15 -17.60
CA ALA A 178 -8.32 9.84 -18.74
C ALA A 178 -8.99 9.45 -20.08
N ALA A 179 -9.32 8.17 -20.27
CA ALA A 179 -10.06 7.69 -21.44
C ALA A 179 -11.46 8.34 -21.52
N ALA A 180 -12.17 8.36 -20.39
CA ALA A 180 -13.52 8.90 -20.31
C ALA A 180 -13.56 10.43 -20.43
N ALA A 181 -12.49 11.13 -20.01
CA ALA A 181 -12.34 12.55 -20.25
C ALA A 181 -12.29 12.87 -21.75
N ILE A 182 -11.56 12.08 -22.53
CA ILE A 182 -11.48 12.21 -23.99
C ILE A 182 -12.82 11.84 -24.63
N ASP A 183 -13.42 10.72 -24.23
CA ASP A 183 -14.66 10.18 -24.80
C ASP A 183 -15.85 11.13 -24.63
N HIS A 184 -15.97 11.74 -23.44
CA HIS A 184 -17.07 12.66 -23.12
C HIS A 184 -16.69 14.14 -23.23
N GLN A 185 -15.48 14.45 -23.73
CA GLN A 185 -14.95 15.82 -23.82
C GLN A 185 -15.09 16.60 -22.49
N SER A 186 -14.73 15.96 -21.37
CA SER A 186 -14.96 16.49 -20.02
C SER A 186 -13.67 16.90 -19.32
N LEU A 187 -13.50 18.21 -19.09
CA LEU A 187 -12.36 18.75 -18.36
C LEU A 187 -12.35 18.32 -16.88
N SER A 188 -13.53 18.22 -16.25
CA SER A 188 -13.62 17.81 -14.85
C SER A 188 -13.10 16.39 -14.64
N ARG A 189 -13.35 15.48 -15.59
CA ARG A 189 -12.79 14.12 -15.57
C ARG A 189 -11.27 14.12 -15.78
N ALA A 190 -10.77 14.96 -16.68
CA ALA A 190 -9.32 15.09 -16.88
C ALA A 190 -8.60 15.59 -15.61
N ASP A 191 -9.19 16.58 -14.92
CA ASP A 191 -8.66 17.11 -13.68
C ASP A 191 -8.74 16.05 -12.55
N GLN A 192 -9.83 15.28 -12.49
CA GLN A 192 -9.97 14.15 -11.54
C GLN A 192 -8.92 13.07 -11.76
N ALA A 193 -8.60 12.70 -13.00
CA ALA A 193 -7.54 11.75 -13.31
C ALA A 193 -6.17 12.23 -12.79
N ILE A 194 -5.89 13.54 -12.92
CA ILE A 194 -4.65 14.15 -12.41
C ILE A 194 -4.61 14.15 -10.89
N GLU A 195 -5.72 14.44 -10.21
CA GLU A 195 -5.83 14.41 -8.75
C GLU A 195 -5.56 13.00 -8.20
N GLN A 196 -6.18 11.98 -8.80
CA GLN A 196 -6.02 10.58 -8.39
C GLN A 196 -4.58 10.06 -8.53
N LEU A 197 -3.74 10.65 -9.38
CA LEU A 197 -2.31 10.30 -9.46
C LEU A 197 -1.58 10.52 -8.13
N GLY A 198 -2.03 11.48 -7.31
CA GLY A 198 -1.46 11.74 -5.98
C GLY A 198 -1.59 10.54 -5.04
N GLU A 199 -2.71 9.84 -5.12
CA GLU A 199 -3.01 8.66 -4.28
C GLU A 199 -2.28 7.39 -4.72
N LEU A 200 -1.78 7.35 -5.96
CA LEU A 200 -1.13 6.16 -6.51
C LEU A 200 0.16 5.83 -5.73
N LYS A 201 0.87 6.86 -5.23
CA LYS A 201 2.11 6.70 -4.45
C LYS A 201 1.89 5.95 -3.15
N GLU A 202 0.78 6.18 -2.47
CA GLU A 202 0.43 5.47 -1.22
C GLU A 202 0.19 3.99 -1.50
N ALA A 203 -0.50 3.68 -2.61
CA ALA A 203 -0.73 2.30 -3.03
C ALA A 203 0.58 1.59 -3.41
N THR A 204 1.51 2.27 -4.07
CA THR A 204 2.86 1.75 -4.35
C THR A 204 3.62 1.47 -3.06
N SER A 205 3.62 2.40 -2.10
CA SER A 205 4.28 2.21 -0.80
C SER A 205 3.70 1.02 -0.03
N ALA A 206 2.37 0.85 -0.05
CA ALA A 206 1.72 -0.28 0.59
C ALA A 206 2.09 -1.62 -0.09
N LEU A 207 2.19 -1.63 -1.42
CA LEU A 207 2.67 -2.78 -2.17
C LEU A 207 4.12 -3.13 -1.79
N ASP A 208 5.03 -2.16 -1.79
CA ASP A 208 6.44 -2.37 -1.41
C ASP A 208 6.59 -2.87 0.03
N ASP A 209 5.83 -2.30 0.96
CA ASP A 209 5.76 -2.77 2.36
C ASP A 209 5.29 -4.23 2.44
N SER A 210 4.30 -4.62 1.64
CA SER A 210 3.77 -5.99 1.62
C SER A 210 4.77 -6.99 1.03
N VAL A 211 5.51 -6.58 0.00
CA VAL A 211 6.57 -7.36 -0.66
C VAL A 211 7.74 -7.55 0.30
N SER A 212 8.24 -6.46 0.90
CA SER A 212 9.31 -6.49 1.89
C SER A 212 8.96 -7.35 3.10
N ALA A 213 7.74 -7.20 3.63
CA ALA A 213 7.20 -8.04 4.70
C ALA A 213 7.21 -9.54 4.37
N THR A 214 6.86 -9.88 3.12
CA THR A 214 6.81 -11.27 2.66
C THR A 214 8.21 -11.85 2.42
N ARG A 215 9.12 -11.03 1.90
CA ARG A 215 10.54 -11.37 1.71
C ARG A 215 11.21 -11.70 3.04
N GLU A 216 11.02 -10.87 4.06
CA GLU A 216 11.56 -11.11 5.41
C GLU A 216 11.06 -12.43 6.01
N ARG A 217 9.77 -12.76 5.82
CA ARG A 217 9.20 -14.04 6.29
C ARG A 217 9.83 -15.25 5.60
N LEU A 218 10.04 -15.18 4.29
CA LEU A 218 10.69 -16.25 3.52
C LEU A 218 12.13 -16.51 3.99
N ALA A 219 12.85 -15.44 4.36
CA ALA A 219 14.20 -15.53 4.90
C ALA A 219 14.24 -16.09 6.34
N GLY A 220 13.32 -15.67 7.21
CA GLY A 220 13.35 -16.01 8.64
C GLY A 220 12.68 -17.34 9.03
N VAL A 221 11.56 -17.72 8.42
CA VAL A 221 10.73 -18.88 8.85
C VAL A 221 10.93 -20.09 7.93
N GLY A 222 12.09 -20.16 7.29
CA GLY A 222 12.36 -21.09 6.21
C GLY A 222 12.29 -22.58 6.53
N LEU A 223 12.23 -22.95 7.80
CA LEU A 223 12.29 -24.35 8.22
C LEU A 223 10.92 -25.05 8.24
N LEU A 224 9.80 -24.30 8.31
CA LEU A 224 8.46 -24.88 8.53
C LEU A 224 7.59 -24.95 7.27
N GLN A 225 7.99 -24.33 6.16
CA GLN A 225 7.20 -24.34 4.92
C GLN A 225 7.57 -25.53 4.01
N ARG A 226 6.55 -26.24 3.51
CA ARG A 226 6.71 -27.30 2.49
C ARG A 226 7.40 -26.73 1.23
N ARG A 227 8.36 -27.46 0.65
CA ARG A 227 9.16 -27.02 -0.52
C ARG A 227 8.31 -26.43 -1.66
N GLY A 228 7.20 -27.09 -2.05
CA GLY A 228 6.33 -26.59 -3.13
C GLY A 228 5.63 -25.26 -2.80
N GLN A 229 5.27 -25.01 -1.54
CA GLN A 229 4.67 -23.73 -1.13
C GLN A 229 5.71 -22.59 -1.19
N ARG A 230 6.97 -22.89 -0.89
CA ARG A 230 8.07 -21.90 -0.94
C ARG A 230 8.36 -21.47 -2.38
N GLU A 231 8.37 -22.41 -3.31
CA GLU A 231 8.62 -22.13 -4.72
C GLU A 231 7.51 -21.26 -5.33
N SER A 232 6.24 -21.63 -5.12
CA SER A 232 5.10 -20.80 -5.53
C SER A 232 5.14 -19.39 -4.92
N THR A 233 5.40 -19.28 -3.62
CA THR A 233 5.52 -17.98 -2.94
C THR A 233 6.67 -17.15 -3.52
N ARG A 234 7.81 -17.77 -3.87
CA ARG A 234 8.96 -17.10 -4.46
C ARG A 234 8.66 -16.54 -5.84
N HIS A 235 7.91 -17.27 -6.68
CA HIS A 235 7.49 -16.78 -7.98
C HIS A 235 6.52 -15.60 -7.87
N VAL A 236 5.53 -15.68 -6.99
CA VAL A 236 4.61 -14.55 -6.75
C VAL A 236 5.37 -13.33 -6.24
N LEU A 237 6.30 -13.54 -5.30
CA LEU A 237 7.13 -12.46 -4.76
C LEU A 237 7.98 -11.81 -5.86
N ALA A 238 8.68 -12.58 -6.70
CA ALA A 238 9.51 -12.04 -7.77
C ALA A 238 8.71 -11.20 -8.80
N ARG A 239 7.48 -11.60 -9.10
CA ARG A 239 6.58 -10.82 -9.98
C ARG A 239 6.07 -9.55 -9.30
N ALA A 240 5.74 -9.61 -8.02
CA ALA A 240 5.35 -8.43 -7.25
C ALA A 240 6.51 -7.44 -7.07
N GLU A 241 7.74 -7.93 -6.88
CA GLU A 241 8.96 -7.12 -6.88
C GLU A 241 9.15 -6.40 -8.22
N SER A 242 8.93 -7.10 -9.33
CA SER A 242 8.97 -6.50 -10.67
C SER A 242 7.92 -5.38 -10.80
N LEU A 243 6.72 -5.57 -10.25
CA LEU A 243 5.66 -4.55 -10.22
C LEU A 243 6.06 -3.32 -9.42
N VAL A 244 6.71 -3.49 -8.27
CA VAL A 244 7.25 -2.36 -7.46
C VAL A 244 8.34 -1.62 -8.24
N MET A 245 9.29 -2.34 -8.84
CA MET A 245 10.38 -1.72 -9.61
C MET A 245 9.87 -0.94 -10.83
N SER A 246 8.78 -1.39 -11.46
CA SER A 246 8.15 -0.68 -12.59
C SER A 246 7.18 0.43 -12.17
N ALA A 247 6.90 0.62 -10.88
CA ALA A 247 5.87 1.55 -10.42
C ALA A 247 6.20 3.03 -10.76
N ASP A 248 7.46 3.43 -10.66
CA ASP A 248 7.87 4.81 -10.98
C ASP A 248 7.76 5.11 -12.48
N ALA A 249 8.21 4.17 -13.33
CA ALA A 249 8.08 4.29 -14.78
C ALA A 249 6.61 4.34 -15.22
N THR A 250 5.80 3.40 -14.72
CA THR A 250 4.36 3.37 -15.03
C THR A 250 3.60 4.60 -14.51
N SER A 251 3.97 5.13 -13.34
CA SER A 251 3.42 6.39 -12.82
C SER A 251 3.81 7.59 -13.68
N ALA A 252 5.05 7.65 -14.17
CA ALA A 252 5.50 8.70 -15.08
C ALA A 252 4.71 8.68 -16.40
N THR A 253 4.55 7.50 -17.00
CA THR A 253 3.76 7.32 -18.22
C THR A 253 2.29 7.63 -18.00
N CYS A 254 1.70 7.21 -16.87
CA CYS A 254 0.33 7.54 -16.51
C CYS A 254 0.09 9.04 -16.36
N ARG A 255 1.04 9.77 -15.74
CA ARG A 255 1.01 11.23 -15.67
C ARG A 255 1.09 11.88 -17.06
N GLY A 256 1.92 11.34 -17.95
CA GLY A 256 1.98 11.76 -19.35
C GLY A 256 0.64 11.61 -20.05
N MET A 257 -0.02 10.45 -19.91
CA MET A 257 -1.35 10.18 -20.47
C MET A 257 -2.41 11.16 -19.94
N CYS A 258 -2.46 11.39 -18.62
CA CYS A 258 -3.44 12.31 -18.02
C CYS A 258 -3.27 13.75 -18.51
N ARG A 259 -2.02 14.23 -18.61
CA ARG A 259 -1.72 15.57 -19.14
C ARG A 259 -2.10 15.68 -20.62
N ALA A 260 -1.77 14.66 -21.39
CA ALA A 260 -2.10 14.61 -22.80
C ALA A 260 -3.63 14.60 -23.02
N ALA A 261 -4.37 13.84 -22.21
CA ALA A 261 -5.84 13.80 -22.18
C ALA A 261 -6.45 15.16 -21.77
N SER A 262 -5.90 15.84 -20.76
CA SER A 262 -6.37 17.18 -20.36
C SER A 262 -6.16 18.21 -21.48
N ASN A 263 -4.97 18.23 -22.10
CA ASN A 263 -4.69 19.13 -23.23
C ASN A 263 -5.58 18.84 -24.45
N ALA A 264 -5.87 17.57 -24.67
CA ALA A 264 -6.78 17.04 -25.67
C ALA A 264 -8.19 17.65 -25.53
N VAL A 265 -8.77 17.56 -24.33
CA VAL A 265 -10.13 18.07 -24.05
C VAL A 265 -10.18 19.60 -24.05
N ARG A 266 -9.10 20.29 -23.64
CA ARG A 266 -9.04 21.78 -23.67
C ARG A 266 -9.08 22.36 -25.07
N HIS A 267 -8.74 21.58 -26.10
CA HIS A 267 -8.70 22.02 -27.49
C HIS A 267 -9.55 21.08 -28.38
N PRO A 268 -10.90 21.17 -28.32
CA PRO A 268 -11.82 20.19 -28.91
C PRO A 268 -11.68 20.03 -30.44
N ARG A 269 -11.13 21.03 -31.13
CA ARG A 269 -10.79 20.94 -32.57
C ARG A 269 -9.80 19.81 -32.88
N ALA A 270 -9.19 19.20 -31.86
CA ALA A 270 -8.23 18.13 -31.97
C ALA A 270 -8.80 16.71 -31.92
N ILE A 271 -10.07 16.45 -31.54
CA ILE A 271 -10.50 15.07 -31.19
C ILE A 271 -11.96 14.76 -31.54
N ASP A 272 -12.14 14.00 -32.62
CA ASP A 272 -13.22 13.03 -32.80
C ASP A 272 -12.59 11.62 -32.78
N ASP A 273 -11.74 11.35 -31.77
CA ASP A 273 -10.85 10.20 -31.78
C ASP A 273 -11.34 9.10 -30.82
N VAL A 274 -12.47 8.50 -31.20
CA VAL A 274 -13.05 7.31 -30.55
C VAL A 274 -12.04 6.16 -30.48
N GLU A 275 -11.07 6.13 -31.39
CA GLU A 275 -10.02 5.12 -31.41
C GLU A 275 -9.05 5.29 -30.24
N LEU A 276 -8.61 6.51 -29.95
CA LEU A 276 -7.75 6.82 -28.80
C LEU A 276 -8.43 6.55 -27.45
N SER A 277 -9.68 7.00 -27.26
CA SER A 277 -10.41 6.72 -26.01
C SER A 277 -10.55 5.20 -25.82
N SER A 278 -10.90 4.49 -26.90
CA SER A 278 -11.02 3.03 -26.88
C SER A 278 -9.68 2.30 -26.66
N ALA A 279 -8.56 2.84 -27.15
CA ALA A 279 -7.23 2.30 -26.88
C ALA A 279 -6.84 2.46 -25.40
N LEU A 280 -7.13 3.61 -24.78
CA LEU A 280 -6.92 3.82 -23.34
C LEU A 280 -7.82 2.93 -22.48
N PHE A 281 -9.12 2.79 -22.82
CA PHE A 281 -10.00 1.83 -22.15
C PHE A 281 -9.46 0.39 -22.27
N ARG A 282 -8.91 0.02 -23.43
CA ARG A 282 -8.25 -1.28 -23.59
C ARG A 282 -7.02 -1.39 -22.69
N LEU A 283 -6.16 -0.39 -22.65
CA LEU A 283 -4.96 -0.37 -21.80
C LEU A 283 -5.34 -0.51 -20.31
N ALA A 284 -6.35 0.20 -19.83
CA ALA A 284 -6.84 0.09 -18.46
C ALA A 284 -7.30 -1.34 -18.12
N ARG A 285 -8.01 -2.01 -19.05
CA ARG A 285 -8.38 -3.43 -18.86
C ARG A 285 -7.16 -4.35 -18.78
N VAL A 286 -6.13 -4.11 -19.60
CA VAL A 286 -4.88 -4.89 -19.55
C VAL A 286 -4.16 -4.69 -18.21
N ILE A 287 -4.13 -3.45 -17.70
CA ILE A 287 -3.58 -3.16 -16.37
C ILE A 287 -4.29 -3.99 -15.31
N CYS A 288 -5.63 -4.11 -15.36
CA CYS A 288 -6.41 -4.96 -14.44
C CYS A 288 -6.06 -6.46 -14.46
N LEU A 289 -5.36 -6.96 -15.48
CA LEU A 289 -4.93 -8.36 -15.58
C LEU A 289 -3.61 -8.65 -14.84
N ILE A 290 -2.85 -7.61 -14.46
CA ILE A 290 -1.57 -7.73 -13.76
C ILE A 290 -1.66 -8.59 -12.48
N PRO A 291 -2.68 -8.49 -11.61
CA PRO A 291 -2.74 -9.29 -10.39
C PRO A 291 -2.86 -10.79 -10.66
N ASP A 292 -3.53 -11.18 -11.74
CA ASP A 292 -3.64 -12.58 -12.15
C ASP A 292 -2.31 -13.09 -12.70
N TRP A 293 -1.54 -12.23 -13.39
CA TRP A 293 -0.16 -12.54 -13.76
C TRP A 293 0.76 -12.67 -12.54
N VAL A 294 0.66 -11.75 -11.57
CA VAL A 294 1.42 -11.81 -10.31
C VAL A 294 1.09 -13.11 -9.55
N ALA A 295 -0.19 -13.49 -9.48
CA ALA A 295 -0.64 -14.75 -8.88
C ALA A 295 -0.23 -16.01 -9.68
N GLY A 296 0.12 -15.85 -10.95
CA GLY A 296 0.43 -16.96 -11.87
C GLY A 296 -0.77 -17.67 -12.47
N ALA A 297 -1.95 -17.06 -12.37
CA ALA A 297 -3.14 -17.49 -13.09
C ALA A 297 -3.10 -17.07 -14.57
N LEU A 298 -2.36 -16.00 -14.91
CA LEU A 298 -2.21 -15.51 -16.28
C LEU A 298 -0.76 -15.66 -16.80
N PRO A 299 -0.55 -16.29 -17.97
CA PRO A 299 0.76 -16.33 -18.62
C PRO A 299 1.24 -14.92 -19.04
N ALA A 300 2.55 -14.70 -18.97
CA ALA A 300 3.15 -13.44 -19.44
C ALA A 300 2.87 -13.16 -20.93
N SER A 301 2.86 -14.20 -21.77
CA SER A 301 2.58 -14.09 -23.20
C SER A 301 1.19 -13.53 -23.49
N GLU A 302 0.18 -13.91 -22.70
CA GLU A 302 -1.20 -13.43 -22.85
C GLU A 302 -1.31 -11.96 -22.46
N LEU A 303 -0.71 -11.57 -21.33
CA LEU A 303 -0.65 -10.17 -20.90
C LEU A 303 0.04 -9.27 -21.94
N ARG A 304 1.16 -9.75 -22.51
CA ARG A 304 1.90 -9.05 -23.58
C ARG A 304 1.04 -8.90 -24.84
N ALA A 305 0.40 -9.98 -25.29
CA ALA A 305 -0.44 -9.96 -26.48
C ALA A 305 -1.60 -8.96 -26.34
N ASP A 306 -2.25 -8.90 -25.17
CA ASP A 306 -3.32 -7.94 -24.93
C ASP A 306 -2.84 -6.50 -24.79
N ALA A 307 -1.65 -6.28 -24.21
CA ALA A 307 -1.00 -4.96 -24.19
C ALA A 307 -0.69 -4.46 -25.61
N LEU A 308 -0.13 -5.32 -26.47
CA LEU A 308 0.17 -4.98 -27.87
C LEU A 308 -1.10 -4.60 -28.65
N LYS A 309 -2.24 -5.26 -28.41
CA LYS A 309 -3.53 -4.87 -29.02
C LYS A 309 -3.96 -3.44 -28.65
N ALA A 310 -3.56 -2.92 -27.48
CA ALA A 310 -3.82 -1.53 -27.12
C ALA A 310 -2.97 -0.56 -27.94
N ALA A 311 -1.67 -0.87 -28.13
CA ALA A 311 -0.78 -0.08 -28.99
C ALA A 311 -1.24 -0.09 -30.45
N VAL A 312 -1.58 -1.26 -31.01
CA VAL A 312 -2.11 -1.38 -32.38
C VAL A 312 -3.34 -0.50 -32.57
N LYS A 313 -4.25 -0.50 -31.58
CA LYS A 313 -5.46 0.31 -31.64
C LYS A 313 -5.17 1.81 -31.57
N ALA A 314 -4.17 2.22 -30.80
CA ALA A 314 -3.76 3.63 -30.75
C ALA A 314 -3.03 4.10 -32.01
N SER A 315 -2.34 3.19 -32.70
CA SER A 315 -1.49 3.48 -33.87
C SER A 315 -2.24 3.46 -35.21
N VAL A 316 -3.58 3.47 -35.22
CA VAL A 316 -4.35 3.52 -36.47
C VAL A 316 -4.17 4.90 -37.12
N ARG A 317 -3.68 4.91 -38.36
CA ARG A 317 -3.50 6.14 -39.14
C ARG A 317 -4.87 6.73 -39.50
N ASP A 318 -4.99 8.04 -39.32
CA ASP A 318 -6.10 8.81 -39.86
C ASP A 318 -5.54 9.70 -40.98
N GLU A 319 -5.60 9.19 -42.22
CA GLU A 319 -5.09 9.88 -43.41
C GLU A 319 -5.83 11.20 -43.69
N LYS A 320 -7.00 11.41 -43.08
CA LYS A 320 -7.81 12.63 -43.25
C LYS A 320 -7.52 13.68 -42.19
N ALA A 321 -6.90 13.30 -41.07
CA ALA A 321 -6.49 14.22 -40.04
C ALA A 321 -5.09 14.77 -40.35
N GLY A 322 -5.00 16.05 -40.70
CA GLY A 322 -3.72 16.77 -40.72
C GLY A 322 -2.99 16.69 -39.36
N PRO A 323 -1.74 17.19 -39.27
CA PRO A 323 -0.88 16.99 -38.10
C PRO A 323 -1.51 17.53 -36.80
N ARG A 324 -1.87 16.60 -35.90
CA ARG A 324 -2.45 16.90 -34.58
C ARG A 324 -1.47 16.49 -33.49
N HIS A 325 -0.62 17.43 -33.08
CA HIS A 325 0.42 17.22 -32.05
C HIS A 325 -0.10 16.52 -30.78
N THR A 326 -1.29 16.89 -30.29
CA THR A 326 -1.89 16.29 -29.08
C THR A 326 -2.24 14.81 -29.26
N ARG A 327 -2.73 14.42 -30.45
CA ARG A 327 -3.00 13.03 -30.82
C ARG A 327 -1.71 12.23 -30.83
N THR A 328 -0.68 12.74 -31.50
CA THR A 328 0.65 12.11 -31.53
C THR A 328 1.21 11.89 -30.13
N VAL A 329 1.11 12.89 -29.24
CA VAL A 329 1.56 12.74 -27.85
C VAL A 329 0.80 11.62 -27.13
N LEU A 330 -0.53 11.54 -27.26
CA LEU A 330 -1.32 10.47 -26.65
C LEU A 330 -0.92 9.08 -27.18
N ILE A 331 -0.73 8.93 -28.49
CA ILE A 331 -0.26 7.69 -29.12
C ILE A 331 1.09 7.28 -28.50
N MET A 332 2.03 8.22 -28.39
CA MET A 332 3.34 7.93 -27.80
C MET A 332 3.24 7.51 -26.33
N GLN A 333 2.37 8.14 -25.53
CA GLN A 333 2.18 7.73 -24.13
C GLN A 333 1.58 6.32 -24.01
N ILE A 334 0.62 5.96 -24.87
CA ILE A 334 0.07 4.59 -24.89
C ILE A 334 1.16 3.58 -25.28
N ARG A 335 1.95 3.89 -26.32
CA ARG A 335 3.07 3.04 -26.76
C ARG A 335 4.12 2.87 -25.66
N SER A 336 4.50 3.95 -24.96
CA SER A 336 5.39 3.88 -23.80
C SER A 336 4.81 3.01 -22.68
N ALA A 337 3.50 3.13 -22.39
CA ALA A 337 2.84 2.32 -21.37
C ALA A 337 2.86 0.82 -21.72
N VAL A 338 2.66 0.49 -23.00
CA VAL A 338 2.77 -0.89 -23.48
C VAL A 338 4.20 -1.40 -23.32
N VAL A 339 5.23 -0.61 -23.66
CA VAL A 339 6.63 -0.99 -23.43
C VAL A 339 6.93 -1.21 -21.94
N ASP A 340 6.40 -0.39 -21.04
CA ASP A 340 6.52 -0.58 -19.60
C ASP A 340 5.85 -1.89 -19.15
N LEU A 341 4.68 -2.24 -19.68
CA LEU A 341 3.99 -3.50 -19.41
C LEU A 341 4.77 -4.72 -19.96
N LEU A 342 5.38 -4.60 -21.14
CA LEU A 342 6.23 -5.65 -21.70
C LEU A 342 7.47 -5.87 -20.80
N GLN A 343 8.13 -4.80 -20.37
CA GLN A 343 9.28 -4.86 -19.46
C GLN A 343 8.91 -5.42 -18.08
N LEU A 344 7.73 -5.06 -17.55
CA LEU A 344 7.19 -5.60 -16.29
C LEU A 344 7.14 -7.14 -16.32
N THR A 345 6.84 -7.72 -17.47
CA THR A 345 6.80 -9.19 -17.63
C THR A 345 8.19 -9.84 -17.86
N GLY A 346 9.27 -9.07 -17.73
CA GLY A 346 10.65 -9.55 -17.81
C GLY A 346 11.31 -9.44 -19.20
N LEU A 347 10.71 -8.74 -20.17
CA LEU A 347 11.38 -8.46 -21.44
C LEU A 347 12.43 -7.34 -21.27
N PRO A 348 13.64 -7.48 -21.81
CA PRO A 348 14.58 -6.38 -21.86
C PRO A 348 14.05 -5.28 -22.80
N ARG A 349 14.40 -4.03 -22.52
CA ARG A 349 13.89 -2.86 -23.27
C ARG A 349 14.00 -2.98 -24.80
N PRO A 350 15.13 -3.42 -25.39
CA PRO A 350 15.25 -3.55 -26.85
C PRO A 350 14.24 -4.54 -27.45
N GLU A 351 14.01 -5.68 -26.78
CA GLU A 351 13.03 -6.68 -27.22
C GLU A 351 11.59 -6.17 -27.05
N ALA A 352 11.30 -5.46 -25.97
CA ALA A 352 10.00 -4.84 -25.74
C ALA A 352 9.66 -3.81 -26.83
N VAL A 353 10.63 -2.98 -27.23
CA VAL A 353 10.47 -2.00 -28.32
C VAL A 353 10.30 -2.72 -29.66
N SER A 354 11.15 -3.71 -29.96
CA SER A 354 11.04 -4.49 -31.20
C SER A 354 9.68 -5.19 -31.34
N GLN A 355 9.13 -5.77 -30.27
CA GLN A 355 7.79 -6.37 -30.29
C GLN A 355 6.69 -5.34 -30.47
N LEU A 356 6.83 -4.15 -29.86
CA LEU A 356 5.89 -3.05 -30.07
C LEU A 356 5.89 -2.60 -31.54
N GLU A 357 7.07 -2.37 -32.11
CA GLU A 357 7.23 -1.90 -33.50
C GLU A 357 6.73 -2.93 -34.51
N ALA A 358 7.05 -4.21 -34.29
CA ALA A 358 6.54 -5.30 -35.13
C ALA A 358 5.00 -5.39 -35.13
N ALA A 359 4.34 -5.02 -34.02
CA ALA A 359 2.88 -5.07 -33.91
C ALA A 359 2.21 -3.78 -34.41
N ALA A 360 2.75 -2.62 -34.05
CA ALA A 360 2.08 -1.32 -34.16
C ALA A 360 2.82 -0.30 -35.04
N GLY A 361 3.83 -0.75 -35.81
CA GLY A 361 4.62 0.08 -36.72
C GLY A 361 5.71 0.89 -36.01
N GLU A 362 6.65 1.43 -36.80
CA GLU A 362 7.73 2.30 -36.31
C GLU A 362 7.20 3.69 -35.93
N THR A 363 7.93 4.35 -35.03
CA THR A 363 7.55 5.66 -34.50
C THR A 363 7.53 6.74 -35.59
N ASP A 364 8.51 6.70 -36.49
CA ASP A 364 8.68 7.68 -37.56
C ASP A 364 7.66 7.51 -38.69
N GLU A 365 7.14 6.30 -38.88
CA GLU A 365 6.05 6.01 -39.81
C GLU A 365 4.70 6.53 -39.30
N LEU A 366 4.55 6.89 -38.02
CA LEU A 366 3.28 7.38 -37.46
C LEU A 366 3.15 8.90 -37.44
N ILE A 367 4.24 9.63 -37.66
CA ILE A 367 4.31 11.10 -37.56
C ILE A 367 4.26 11.77 -38.94
N LEU A 368 4.59 11.02 -40.00
CA LEU A 368 4.49 11.42 -41.41
C LEU A 368 3.17 10.91 -42.01
#